data_AF-A0A1F9DD33-F1
#
_entry.id   AF-A0A1F9DD33-F1
#
_cell.length_a   1.000
_cell.length_b   1.000
_cell.length_c   1.000
_cell.angle_alpha   90.00
_cell.angle_beta   90.00
_cell.angle_gamma   90.00
#
_symmetry.space_group_name_H-M   'P 1'
#
loop_
_entity.id
_entity.type
_entity.pdbx_description
1 polymer ?
#
loop_
_entity_poly.entity_id
_entity_poly.type
_entity_poly.pdbx_seq_one_letter_code
_entity_poly.pdbx_strand_id
1 'polypeptide(L)'
;MNQNLNYLIEQVGRDKGIDKRVIIEALEDAVLKASKKRYGLQREIESHYNEELGEVELFQFKTVVDKVVEDPDLEISLEQAQVMDAEAEVGDSLGMKLSVEELGRIEAQTAKQVIMQRVRDAEGETTYNEYKDRKGAVVTGFIQRIERGNIYVNLGRAEAILPKREQVPREVYKRSDRIKVYILDVQRTPVGCQIYLSRTHPGFLAKLFELEVPEISEGIVRVMNVAREPGERSKIAVYSSDSDVDPVGASVGMKGSRVQSVVQELRGEKIDIIPYNADPAKFVCNALSPAKVSKVYLNDEEKYMEIVVADDQLSLAIGKRGQNVRLASKLTGWKIDIKSESKMEKLSEEVVQRLSTIPGIGEIIARVLYDEGFYSIEDVAEADGEELGRICGIGEKKGEKMVEAARSLIGLTKVSEGGKQERVKRGDDSVERLPGVGKKTATLLQESGYASVRDLFQADIGILSQLPGVSRKKAEGLIQTAKDYIDTGE
;
A
#
# COMPACT_ATOMS: atom_id res chain seq x y z
N MET A 1 -4.69 15.93 -54.86
CA MET A 1 -5.22 14.76 -54.10
C MET A 1 -5.39 15.12 -52.62
N ASN A 2 -5.81 16.35 -52.29
CA ASN A 2 -5.63 16.93 -50.94
C ASN A 2 -6.94 17.18 -50.16
N GLN A 3 -8.11 16.94 -50.77
CA GLN A 3 -9.42 16.91 -50.07
C GLN A 3 -9.52 15.84 -48.97
N ASN A 4 -8.55 14.93 -48.87
CA ASN A 4 -8.58 13.80 -47.94
C ASN A 4 -8.29 14.23 -46.49
N LEU A 5 -7.41 15.21 -46.25
CA LEU A 5 -6.95 15.50 -44.89
C LEU A 5 -7.98 16.30 -44.07
N ASN A 6 -8.57 17.34 -44.66
CA ASN A 6 -9.63 18.13 -44.01
C ASN A 6 -10.85 17.23 -43.70
N TYR A 7 -11.27 16.41 -44.67
CA TYR A 7 -12.32 15.41 -44.47
C TYR A 7 -11.99 14.42 -43.34
N LEU A 8 -10.74 13.94 -43.26
CA LEU A 8 -10.31 13.01 -42.22
C LEU A 8 -10.31 13.66 -40.83
N ILE A 9 -9.87 14.91 -40.71
CA ILE A 9 -9.90 15.67 -39.45
C ILE A 9 -11.35 15.88 -38.99
N GLU A 10 -12.24 16.29 -39.90
CA GLU A 10 -13.66 16.47 -39.58
C GLU A 10 -14.33 15.15 -39.21
N GLN A 11 -14.06 14.08 -39.95
CA GLN A 11 -14.62 12.76 -39.69
C GLN A 11 -14.17 12.26 -38.31
N VAL A 12 -12.87 12.34 -38.01
CA VAL A 12 -12.32 11.93 -36.71
C VAL A 12 -12.87 12.79 -35.57
N GLY A 13 -12.97 14.11 -35.77
CA GLY A 13 -13.54 15.02 -34.79
C GLY A 13 -15.00 14.68 -34.46
N ARG A 14 -15.82 14.39 -35.47
CA ARG A 14 -17.22 13.98 -35.29
C ARG A 14 -17.37 12.60 -34.68
N ASP A 15 -16.65 11.60 -35.18
CA ASP A 15 -16.81 10.19 -34.76
C ASP A 15 -16.30 9.95 -33.33
N LYS A 16 -15.28 10.70 -32.90
CA LYS A 16 -14.61 10.50 -31.61
C LYS A 16 -14.81 11.64 -30.61
N GLY A 17 -15.54 12.70 -30.99
CA GLY A 17 -15.83 13.84 -30.12
C GLY A 17 -14.59 14.66 -29.76
N ILE A 18 -13.60 14.72 -30.65
CA ILE A 18 -12.35 15.47 -30.45
C ILE A 18 -12.49 16.82 -31.14
N ASP A 19 -12.11 17.91 -30.46
CA ASP A 19 -12.12 19.24 -31.06
C ASP A 19 -11.14 19.30 -32.25
N LYS A 20 -11.63 19.79 -33.39
CA LYS A 20 -10.85 19.98 -34.63
C LYS A 20 -9.55 20.77 -34.36
N ARG A 21 -9.60 21.78 -33.49
CA ARG A 21 -8.45 22.63 -33.16
C ARG A 21 -7.31 21.84 -32.53
N VAL A 22 -7.63 20.94 -31.60
CA VAL A 22 -6.63 20.09 -30.92
C VAL A 22 -5.93 19.15 -31.91
N ILE A 23 -6.65 18.69 -32.94
CA ILE A 23 -6.08 17.85 -34.01
C ILE A 23 -5.15 18.68 -34.91
N ILE A 24 -5.56 19.90 -35.25
CA ILE A 24 -4.77 20.82 -36.09
C ILE A 24 -3.47 21.23 -35.39
N GLU A 25 -3.53 21.70 -34.14
CA GLU A 25 -2.34 22.09 -33.37
C GLU A 25 -1.34 20.93 -33.26
N ALA A 26 -1.84 19.71 -33.05
CA ALA A 26 -0.99 18.52 -32.99
C ALA A 26 -0.33 18.18 -34.32
N LEU A 27 -1.06 18.40 -35.41
CA LEU A 27 -0.59 18.16 -36.76
C LEU A 27 0.52 19.16 -37.12
N GLU A 28 0.31 20.45 -36.83
CA GLU A 28 1.31 21.51 -36.95
C GLU A 28 2.59 21.13 -36.17
N ASP A 29 2.46 20.86 -34.87
CA ASP A 29 3.59 20.46 -34.01
C ASP A 29 4.40 19.27 -34.55
N ALA A 30 3.71 18.30 -35.14
CA ALA A 30 4.35 17.10 -35.65
C ALA A 30 5.06 17.32 -36.98
N VAL A 31 4.44 18.08 -37.88
CA VAL A 31 5.08 18.50 -39.14
C VAL A 31 6.28 19.40 -38.81
N LEU A 32 6.14 20.34 -37.88
CA LEU A 32 7.24 21.17 -37.39
C LEU A 32 8.43 20.34 -36.88
N LYS A 33 8.19 19.33 -36.04
CA LYS A 33 9.24 18.41 -35.56
C LYS A 33 9.90 17.62 -36.68
N ALA A 34 9.12 17.14 -37.65
CA ALA A 34 9.65 16.44 -38.81
C ALA A 34 10.52 17.36 -39.69
N SER A 35 10.08 18.61 -39.88
CA SER A 35 10.77 19.64 -40.64
C SER A 35 12.08 20.06 -39.97
N LYS A 36 12.08 20.32 -38.66
CA LYS A 36 13.31 20.63 -37.90
C LYS A 36 14.35 19.50 -37.97
N LYS A 37 13.91 18.24 -38.00
CA LYS A 37 14.81 17.09 -38.17
C LYS A 37 15.43 17.03 -39.58
N ARG A 38 14.72 17.50 -40.61
CA ARG A 38 15.16 17.45 -42.01
C ARG A 38 16.01 18.66 -42.40
N TYR A 39 15.56 19.86 -42.06
CA TYR A 39 16.19 21.12 -42.47
C TYR A 39 17.24 21.64 -41.47
N GLY A 40 17.29 21.07 -40.26
CA GLY A 40 18.24 21.45 -39.21
C GLY A 40 17.55 22.11 -38.02
N LEU A 41 18.07 21.83 -36.82
CA LEU A 41 17.52 22.32 -35.55
C LEU A 41 17.72 23.83 -35.34
N GLN A 42 18.68 24.42 -36.05
CA GLN A 42 19.06 25.83 -35.94
C GLN A 42 18.08 26.77 -36.69
N ARG A 43 17.28 26.25 -37.63
CA ARG A 43 16.36 27.08 -38.41
C ARG A 43 15.09 27.41 -37.63
N GLU A 44 14.68 28.67 -37.68
CA GLU A 44 13.38 29.12 -37.21
C GLU A 44 12.32 28.75 -38.24
N ILE A 45 11.65 27.63 -37.97
CA ILE A 45 10.57 27.11 -38.80
C ILE A 45 9.28 27.20 -37.99
N GLU A 46 8.21 27.63 -38.64
CA GLU A 46 6.85 27.54 -38.14
C GLU A 46 6.00 26.72 -39.11
N SER A 47 4.97 26.08 -38.57
CA SER A 47 4.01 25.29 -39.34
C SER A 47 2.62 25.85 -39.12
N HIS A 48 1.87 26.05 -40.20
CA HIS A 48 0.49 26.55 -40.13
C HIS A 48 -0.44 25.70 -40.99
N TYR A 49 -1.58 25.30 -40.46
CA TYR A 49 -2.59 24.56 -41.20
C TYR A 49 -3.52 25.50 -41.94
N ASN A 50 -3.55 25.38 -43.27
CA ASN A 50 -4.47 26.11 -44.10
C ASN A 50 -5.79 25.32 -44.27
N GLU A 51 -6.88 25.81 -43.67
CA GLU A 51 -8.18 25.11 -43.71
C GLU A 51 -8.81 25.05 -45.11
N GLU A 52 -8.56 26.04 -45.97
CA GLU A 52 -9.13 26.10 -47.32
C GLU A 52 -8.46 25.10 -48.26
N LEU A 53 -7.12 25.01 -48.18
CA LEU A 53 -6.32 24.07 -48.97
C LEU A 53 -6.28 22.67 -48.36
N GLY A 54 -6.52 22.56 -47.05
CA GLY A 54 -6.46 21.32 -46.29
C GLY A 54 -5.05 20.78 -46.09
N GLU A 55 -4.05 21.66 -46.08
CA GLU A 55 -2.61 21.34 -46.07
C GLU A 55 -1.89 22.07 -44.94
N VAL A 56 -0.78 21.49 -44.46
CA VAL A 56 0.12 22.16 -43.52
C VAL A 56 1.20 22.86 -44.32
N GLU A 57 1.29 24.18 -44.18
CA GLU A 57 2.31 25.02 -44.79
C GLU A 57 3.47 25.23 -43.80
N LEU A 58 4.68 25.31 -44.32
CA LEU A 58 5.90 25.55 -43.55
C LEU A 58 6.52 26.88 -43.95
N PHE A 59 6.82 27.71 -42.95
CA PHE A 59 7.47 29.00 -43.13
C PHE A 59 8.79 28.99 -42.37
N GLN A 60 9.88 29.35 -43.06
CA GLN A 60 11.17 29.63 -42.43
C GLN A 60 11.30 31.12 -42.23
N PHE A 61 11.51 31.56 -40.99
CA PHE A 61 11.77 32.95 -40.67
C PHE A 61 13.27 33.23 -40.74
N LYS A 62 13.61 34.36 -41.36
CA LYS A 62 14.97 34.87 -41.42
C LYS A 62 15.01 36.36 -41.09
N THR A 63 16.03 36.77 -40.34
CA THR A 63 16.25 38.17 -39.99
C THR A 63 16.93 38.89 -41.15
N VAL A 64 16.40 40.05 -41.53
CA VAL A 64 16.96 40.88 -42.60
C VAL A 64 18.19 41.62 -42.09
N VAL A 65 19.33 41.40 -42.74
CA VAL A 65 20.62 42.05 -42.45
C VAL A 65 21.08 42.89 -43.64
N ASP A 66 21.84 43.96 -43.38
CA ASP A 66 22.23 44.92 -44.42
C ASP A 66 23.03 44.25 -45.56
N LYS A 67 24.22 43.70 -45.26
CA LYS A 67 25.11 43.14 -46.30
C LYS A 67 25.88 41.86 -45.94
N VAL A 68 26.21 41.64 -44.67
CA VAL A 68 26.99 40.46 -44.26
C VAL A 68 26.04 39.47 -43.63
N VAL A 69 25.87 38.32 -44.29
CA VAL A 69 25.16 37.16 -43.75
C VAL A 69 26.18 36.34 -42.96
N GLU A 70 26.07 36.34 -41.64
CA GLU A 70 26.91 35.52 -40.75
C GLU A 70 26.36 34.10 -40.64
N ASP A 71 25.03 33.96 -40.56
CA ASP A 71 24.35 32.66 -40.55
C ASP A 71 23.32 32.56 -41.70
N PRO A 72 23.65 31.84 -42.79
CA PRO A 72 22.75 31.66 -43.93
C PRO A 72 21.42 30.96 -43.60
N ASP A 73 21.32 30.25 -42.48
CA ASP A 73 20.12 29.55 -42.05
C ASP A 73 19.16 30.46 -41.26
N LEU A 74 19.66 31.57 -40.69
CA LEU A 74 18.90 32.51 -39.86
C LEU A 74 18.77 33.92 -40.47
N GLU A 75 19.64 34.28 -41.41
CA GLU A 75 19.74 35.64 -41.94
C GLU A 75 19.52 35.69 -43.46
N ILE A 76 19.00 36.83 -43.94
CA ILE A 76 18.82 37.15 -45.36
C ILE A 76 19.30 38.56 -45.63
N SER A 77 19.95 38.81 -46.77
CA SER A 77 20.38 40.16 -47.10
C SER A 77 19.20 41.07 -47.46
N LEU A 78 19.32 42.37 -47.19
CA LEU A 78 18.29 43.37 -47.53
C LEU A 78 17.94 43.33 -49.02
N GLU A 79 18.92 43.14 -49.89
CA GLU A 79 18.70 43.02 -51.35
C GLU A 79 17.82 41.81 -51.71
N GLN A 80 17.99 40.67 -51.03
CA GLN A 80 17.18 39.47 -51.25
C GLN A 80 15.80 39.59 -50.60
N ALA A 81 15.72 40.22 -49.43
CA ALA A 81 14.47 40.50 -48.75
C ALA A 81 13.58 41.43 -49.59
N GLN A 82 14.14 42.50 -50.16
CA GLN A 82 13.43 43.48 -51.01
C GLN A 82 12.90 42.91 -52.34
N VAL A 83 13.47 41.79 -52.82
CA VAL A 83 12.93 41.07 -53.99
C VAL A 83 11.64 40.33 -53.64
N MET A 84 11.48 39.90 -52.38
CA MET A 84 10.32 39.15 -51.91
C MET A 84 9.25 40.09 -51.33
N ASP A 85 9.67 41.09 -50.58
CA ASP A 85 8.83 42.14 -50.02
C ASP A 85 9.52 43.50 -50.15
N ALA A 86 8.96 44.38 -50.99
CA ALA A 86 9.54 45.68 -51.30
C ALA A 86 9.61 46.64 -50.10
N GLU A 87 8.85 46.36 -49.03
CA GLU A 87 8.84 47.16 -47.80
C GLU A 87 9.79 46.63 -46.71
N ALA A 88 10.56 45.57 -46.99
CA ALA A 88 11.47 44.98 -45.99
C ALA A 88 12.57 45.94 -45.52
N GLU A 89 12.70 46.10 -44.19
CA GLU A 89 13.73 46.89 -43.53
C GLU A 89 14.75 46.00 -42.79
N VAL A 90 15.93 46.56 -42.49
CA VAL A 90 16.97 45.84 -41.72
C VAL A 90 16.46 45.63 -40.29
N GLY A 91 16.47 44.37 -39.84
CA GLY A 91 15.94 43.95 -38.54
C GLY A 91 14.56 43.27 -38.60
N ASP A 92 13.90 43.26 -39.76
CA ASP A 92 12.62 42.56 -39.93
C ASP A 92 12.82 41.04 -39.98
N SER A 93 11.77 40.30 -39.59
CA SER A 93 11.72 38.85 -39.71
C SER A 93 10.84 38.46 -40.89
N LEU A 94 11.45 37.95 -41.96
CA LEU A 94 10.76 37.59 -43.19
C LEU A 94 10.45 36.09 -43.22
N GLY A 95 9.16 35.75 -43.32
CA GLY A 95 8.67 34.38 -43.43
C GLY A 95 8.72 33.88 -44.87
N MET A 96 9.60 32.93 -45.16
CA MET A 96 9.72 32.30 -46.48
C MET A 96 9.02 30.95 -46.52
N LYS A 97 8.10 30.75 -47.45
CA LYS A 97 7.43 29.45 -47.64
C LYS A 97 8.44 28.41 -48.13
N LEU A 98 8.61 27.33 -47.36
CA LEU A 98 9.44 26.19 -47.77
C LEU A 98 8.65 25.34 -48.78
N SER A 99 9.30 24.91 -49.86
CA SER A 99 8.63 24.02 -50.83
C SER A 99 8.43 22.63 -50.24
N VAL A 100 7.20 22.15 -50.36
CA VAL A 100 6.68 20.96 -49.68
C VAL A 100 6.67 19.72 -50.62
N GLU A 101 7.13 19.88 -51.86
CA GLU A 101 7.00 18.86 -52.92
C GLU A 101 7.68 17.52 -52.56
N GLU A 102 8.76 17.54 -51.78
CA GLU A 102 9.43 16.34 -51.28
C GLU A 102 8.97 15.88 -49.87
N LEU A 103 8.07 16.62 -49.24
CA LEU A 103 7.51 16.34 -47.91
C LEU A 103 6.15 15.65 -47.98
N GLY A 104 5.40 15.79 -49.07
CA GLY A 104 4.01 15.29 -49.18
C GLY A 104 3.79 13.80 -48.83
N ARG A 105 4.77 12.91 -49.05
CA ARG A 105 4.69 11.49 -48.61
C ARG A 105 4.95 11.31 -47.11
N ILE A 106 5.86 12.08 -46.55
CA ILE A 106 6.20 12.08 -45.12
C ILE A 106 5.04 12.71 -44.34
N GLU A 107 4.46 13.79 -44.86
CA GLU A 107 3.31 14.50 -44.31
C GLU A 107 2.07 13.62 -44.20
N ALA A 108 1.73 12.85 -45.22
CA ALA A 108 0.56 11.95 -45.13
C ALA A 108 0.74 10.86 -44.06
N GLN A 109 1.95 10.30 -43.90
CA GLN A 109 2.22 9.28 -42.88
C GLN A 109 2.31 9.88 -41.48
N THR A 110 3.00 11.02 -41.32
CA THR A 110 3.12 11.74 -40.07
C THR A 110 1.76 12.26 -39.61
N ALA A 111 0.99 12.87 -40.51
CA ALA A 111 -0.39 13.31 -40.23
C ALA A 111 -1.26 12.14 -39.76
N LYS A 112 -1.25 11.02 -40.49
CA LYS A 112 -1.98 9.82 -40.08
C LYS A 112 -1.55 9.33 -38.71
N GLN A 113 -0.25 9.30 -38.41
CA GLN A 113 0.27 8.84 -37.12
C GLN A 113 -0.16 9.75 -35.98
N VAL A 114 -0.12 11.07 -36.19
CA VAL A 114 -0.50 12.10 -35.20
C VAL A 114 -1.98 12.07 -34.94
N ILE A 115 -2.80 12.01 -35.98
CA ILE A 115 -4.25 11.88 -35.87
C ILE A 115 -4.59 10.60 -35.11
N MET A 116 -3.98 9.46 -35.49
CA MET A 116 -4.17 8.19 -34.77
C MET A 116 -3.66 8.23 -33.32
N GLN A 117 -2.67 9.08 -33.00
CA GLN A 117 -2.22 9.28 -31.63
C GLN A 117 -3.24 10.10 -30.83
N ARG A 118 -3.73 11.22 -31.39
CA ARG A 118 -4.78 12.03 -30.73
C ARG A 118 -6.08 11.28 -30.52
N VAL A 119 -6.46 10.43 -31.48
CA VAL A 119 -7.58 9.49 -31.29
C VAL A 119 -7.35 8.58 -30.10
N ARG A 120 -6.16 7.98 -29.98
CA ARG A 120 -5.81 7.11 -28.84
C ARG A 120 -5.78 7.86 -27.51
N ASP A 121 -5.27 9.09 -27.50
CA ASP A 121 -5.22 9.92 -26.29
C ASP A 121 -6.64 10.27 -25.81
N ALA A 122 -7.53 10.66 -26.73
CA ALA A 122 -8.92 10.97 -26.41
C ALA A 122 -9.73 9.74 -25.98
N GLU A 123 -9.54 8.60 -26.65
CA GLU A 123 -10.12 7.31 -26.23
C GLU A 123 -9.61 6.90 -24.84
N GLY A 124 -8.32 7.12 -24.59
CA GLY A 124 -7.69 6.90 -23.29
C GLY A 124 -8.30 7.77 -22.19
N GLU A 125 -8.48 9.06 -22.44
CA GLU A 125 -9.06 9.99 -21.46
C GLU A 125 -10.53 9.67 -21.17
N THR A 126 -11.30 9.33 -22.21
CA THR A 126 -12.70 8.89 -22.06
C THR A 126 -12.76 7.62 -21.21
N THR A 127 -11.91 6.64 -21.52
CA THR A 127 -11.80 5.38 -20.76
C THR A 127 -11.40 5.64 -19.31
N TYR A 128 -10.42 6.51 -19.07
CA TYR A 128 -9.98 6.85 -17.72
C TYR A 128 -11.13 7.43 -16.90
N ASN A 129 -11.87 8.39 -17.47
CA ASN A 129 -13.01 9.01 -16.79
C ASN A 129 -14.15 8.03 -16.50
N GLU A 130 -14.36 7.01 -17.35
CA GLU A 130 -15.36 5.96 -17.10
C GLU A 130 -14.95 4.99 -15.97
N TYR A 131 -13.66 4.67 -15.85
CA TYR A 131 -13.18 3.62 -14.94
C TYR A 131 -12.52 4.11 -13.66
N LYS A 132 -12.13 5.39 -13.55
CA LYS A 132 -11.45 5.93 -12.35
C LYS A 132 -12.26 5.71 -11.07
N ASP A 133 -13.57 5.89 -11.13
CA ASP A 133 -14.47 5.77 -9.98
C ASP A 133 -14.90 4.31 -9.73
N ARG A 134 -14.57 3.41 -10.65
CA ARG A 134 -14.86 1.96 -10.57
C ARG A 134 -13.70 1.16 -9.98
N LYS A 135 -12.67 1.84 -9.45
CA LYS A 135 -11.59 1.18 -8.72
C LYS A 135 -12.17 0.39 -7.55
N GLY A 136 -11.77 -0.88 -7.44
CA GLY A 136 -12.32 -1.80 -6.44
C GLY A 136 -13.65 -2.44 -6.80
N ALA A 137 -14.17 -2.26 -8.02
CA ALA A 137 -15.33 -2.98 -8.51
C ALA A 137 -14.94 -4.31 -9.17
N VAL A 138 -15.91 -5.22 -9.24
CA VAL A 138 -15.80 -6.44 -10.04
C VAL A 138 -16.45 -6.22 -11.40
N VAL A 139 -15.71 -6.52 -12.46
CA VAL A 139 -16.18 -6.43 -13.83
C VAL A 139 -16.03 -7.77 -14.53
N THR A 140 -16.86 -7.99 -15.54
CA THR A 140 -16.77 -9.17 -16.40
C THR A 140 -16.17 -8.75 -17.73
N GLY A 141 -15.25 -9.54 -18.25
CA GLY A 141 -14.73 -9.37 -19.59
C GLY A 141 -14.43 -10.70 -20.29
N PHE A 142 -13.85 -10.61 -21.48
CA PHE A 142 -13.40 -11.76 -22.26
C PHE A 142 -11.90 -11.70 -22.48
N ILE A 143 -11.22 -12.85 -22.35
CA ILE A 143 -9.78 -12.93 -22.57
C ILE A 143 -9.50 -12.79 -24.07
N GLN A 144 -8.88 -11.68 -24.47
CA GLN A 144 -8.58 -11.40 -25.87
C GLN A 144 -7.26 -12.06 -26.30
N ARG A 145 -6.21 -11.86 -25.51
CA ARG A 145 -4.88 -12.43 -25.79
C ARG A 145 -4.07 -12.64 -24.53
N ILE A 146 -3.06 -13.49 -24.65
CA ILE A 146 -2.08 -13.80 -23.58
C ILE A 146 -0.70 -13.61 -24.20
N GLU A 147 0.08 -12.68 -23.65
CA GLU A 147 1.42 -12.34 -24.15
C GLU A 147 2.39 -12.20 -22.99
N ARG A 148 3.58 -12.82 -23.11
CA ARG A 148 4.65 -12.74 -22.09
C ARG A 148 4.17 -13.02 -20.65
N GLY A 149 3.11 -13.83 -20.51
CA GLY A 149 2.48 -14.18 -19.23
C GLY A 149 1.44 -13.19 -18.70
N ASN A 150 1.25 -12.04 -19.33
CA ASN A 150 0.14 -11.12 -19.03
C ASN A 150 -1.09 -11.51 -19.84
N ILE A 151 -2.26 -11.35 -19.24
CA ILE A 151 -3.54 -11.62 -19.87
C ILE A 151 -4.20 -10.28 -20.18
N TYR A 152 -4.62 -10.09 -21.42
CA TYR A 152 -5.38 -8.93 -21.82
C TYR A 152 -6.86 -9.28 -21.90
N VAL A 153 -7.66 -8.52 -21.19
CA VAL A 153 -9.10 -8.74 -21.01
C VAL A 153 -9.84 -7.58 -21.66
N ASN A 154 -10.74 -7.90 -22.58
CA ASN A 154 -11.63 -6.93 -23.19
C ASN A 154 -12.86 -6.73 -22.28
N LEU A 155 -13.07 -5.49 -21.82
CA LEU A 155 -14.20 -5.07 -20.97
C LEU A 155 -15.37 -4.48 -21.80
N GLY A 156 -15.36 -4.66 -23.12
CA GLY A 156 -16.31 -4.11 -24.08
C GLY A 156 -15.78 -2.81 -24.70
N ARG A 157 -15.60 -1.78 -23.87
CA ARG A 157 -15.15 -0.44 -24.31
C ARG A 157 -13.66 -0.19 -24.14
N ALA A 158 -12.98 -0.98 -23.31
CA ALA A 158 -11.59 -0.80 -22.95
C ALA A 158 -10.85 -2.13 -22.87
N GLU A 159 -9.55 -2.10 -23.13
CA GLU A 159 -8.64 -3.21 -22.88
C GLU A 159 -7.96 -3.04 -21.51
N ALA A 160 -8.01 -4.11 -20.71
CA ALA A 160 -7.43 -4.15 -19.38
C ALA A 160 -6.39 -5.26 -19.29
N ILE A 161 -5.40 -5.08 -18.42
CA ILE A 161 -4.31 -6.04 -18.21
C ILE A 161 -4.49 -6.74 -16.87
N LEU A 162 -4.38 -8.06 -16.88
CA LEU A 162 -4.26 -8.91 -15.69
C LEU A 162 -2.81 -9.43 -15.61
N PRO A 163 -1.94 -8.78 -14.81
CA PRO A 163 -0.54 -9.14 -14.70
C PRO A 163 -0.33 -10.52 -14.09
N LYS A 164 0.77 -11.21 -14.43
CA LYS A 164 1.07 -12.55 -13.90
C LYS A 164 1.04 -12.66 -12.36
N ARG A 165 1.50 -11.62 -11.65
CA ARG A 165 1.48 -11.55 -10.18
C ARG A 165 0.08 -11.47 -9.58
N GLU A 166 -0.88 -10.98 -10.35
CA GLU A 166 -2.28 -10.81 -9.95
C GLU A 166 -3.19 -11.96 -10.45
N GLN A 167 -2.59 -12.97 -11.09
CA GLN A 167 -3.27 -14.19 -11.54
C GLN A 167 -3.21 -15.25 -10.44
N VAL A 168 -4.30 -15.99 -10.29
CA VAL A 168 -4.33 -17.15 -9.39
C VAL A 168 -3.51 -18.30 -10.00
N PRO A 169 -2.46 -18.84 -9.32
CA PRO A 169 -1.52 -19.78 -9.93
C PRO A 169 -2.11 -21.10 -10.45
N ARG A 170 -3.24 -21.56 -9.88
CA ARG A 170 -3.89 -22.83 -10.26
C ARG A 170 -4.96 -22.67 -11.34
N GLU A 171 -5.29 -21.44 -11.72
CA GLU A 171 -6.31 -21.21 -12.74
C GLU A 171 -5.72 -21.32 -14.15
N VAL A 172 -6.46 -22.00 -15.04
CA VAL A 172 -6.10 -22.12 -16.45
C VAL A 172 -6.94 -21.14 -17.26
N TYR A 173 -6.29 -20.20 -17.92
CA TYR A 173 -6.95 -19.18 -18.74
C TYR A 173 -6.79 -19.53 -20.22
N LYS A 174 -7.90 -19.53 -20.97
CA LYS A 174 -7.88 -19.72 -22.43
C LYS A 174 -8.38 -18.46 -23.13
N ARG A 175 -7.98 -18.29 -24.39
CA ARG A 175 -8.50 -17.21 -25.24
C ARG A 175 -10.01 -17.37 -25.40
N SER A 176 -10.71 -16.25 -25.43
CA SER A 176 -12.17 -16.14 -25.51
C SER A 176 -12.94 -16.62 -24.27
N ASP A 177 -12.26 -17.05 -23.21
CA ASP A 177 -12.93 -17.35 -21.94
C ASP A 177 -13.53 -16.08 -21.35
N ARG A 178 -14.73 -16.21 -20.77
CA ARG A 178 -15.34 -15.18 -19.93
C ARG A 178 -14.71 -15.23 -18.54
N ILE A 179 -14.35 -14.08 -18.00
CA ILE A 179 -13.64 -13.96 -16.73
C ILE A 179 -14.21 -12.79 -15.91
N LYS A 180 -14.51 -13.02 -14.62
CA LYS A 180 -14.72 -11.92 -13.67
C LYS A 180 -13.39 -11.50 -13.05
N VAL A 181 -13.19 -10.20 -12.90
CA VAL A 181 -11.92 -9.64 -12.44
C VAL A 181 -12.19 -8.43 -11.55
N TYR A 182 -11.29 -8.20 -10.60
CA TYR A 182 -11.30 -7.02 -9.74
C TYR A 182 -10.47 -5.91 -10.37
N ILE A 183 -11.00 -4.68 -10.43
CA ILE A 183 -10.22 -3.52 -10.88
C ILE A 183 -9.29 -3.11 -9.74
N LEU A 184 -8.01 -3.42 -9.89
CA LEU A 184 -6.97 -3.12 -8.91
C LEU A 184 -6.60 -1.64 -8.95
N ASP A 185 -6.34 -1.12 -10.16
CA ASP A 185 -5.94 0.26 -10.35
C ASP A 185 -6.23 0.74 -11.77
N VAL A 186 -6.38 2.06 -11.94
CA VAL A 186 -6.62 2.71 -13.23
C VAL A 186 -5.63 3.87 -13.36
N GLN A 187 -4.70 3.76 -14.30
CA GLN A 187 -3.59 4.70 -14.44
C GLN A 187 -3.60 5.38 -15.80
N ARG A 188 -3.25 6.67 -15.81
CA ARG A 188 -2.93 7.40 -17.04
C ARG A 188 -1.50 7.08 -17.44
N THR A 189 -1.32 6.68 -18.69
CA THR A 189 -0.02 6.41 -19.28
C THR A 189 0.18 7.30 -20.52
N PRO A 190 1.41 7.52 -20.99
CA PRO A 190 1.66 8.27 -22.22
C PRO A 190 1.03 7.65 -23.48
N VAL A 191 0.61 6.39 -23.39
CA VAL A 191 -0.01 5.63 -24.50
C VAL A 191 -1.55 5.60 -24.39
N GLY A 192 -2.11 6.16 -23.31
CA GLY A 192 -3.55 6.17 -23.02
C GLY A 192 -3.86 5.72 -21.58
N CYS A 193 -5.05 5.22 -21.32
CA CYS A 193 -5.44 4.68 -20.02
C CYS A 193 -5.11 3.19 -19.91
N GLN A 194 -4.45 2.79 -18.82
CA GLN A 194 -4.20 1.38 -18.51
C GLN A 194 -5.01 0.96 -17.27
N ILE A 195 -5.86 -0.05 -17.44
CA ILE A 195 -6.64 -0.65 -16.35
C ILE A 195 -5.91 -1.91 -15.89
N TYR A 196 -5.50 -1.94 -14.62
CA TYR A 196 -4.90 -3.10 -13.98
C TYR A 196 -5.96 -3.91 -13.25
N LEU A 197 -5.98 -5.21 -13.53
CA LEU A 197 -6.91 -6.17 -12.99
C LEU A 197 -6.22 -7.09 -11.98
N SER A 198 -7.00 -7.66 -11.09
CA SER A 198 -6.57 -8.72 -10.19
C SER A 198 -7.62 -9.81 -10.01
N ARG A 199 -7.16 -11.05 -9.85
CA ARG A 199 -7.97 -12.16 -9.33
C ARG A 199 -7.47 -12.66 -7.99
N THR A 200 -6.32 -12.19 -7.51
CA THR A 200 -5.71 -12.58 -6.23
C THR A 200 -6.10 -11.64 -5.08
N HIS A 201 -6.46 -10.39 -5.38
CA HIS A 201 -6.75 -9.39 -4.35
C HIS A 201 -7.89 -9.83 -3.39
N PRO A 202 -7.79 -9.61 -2.06
CA PRO A 202 -8.85 -9.96 -1.11
C PRO A 202 -10.19 -9.26 -1.39
N GLY A 203 -10.14 -8.03 -1.87
CA GLY A 203 -11.32 -7.26 -2.29
C GLY A 203 -12.13 -7.93 -3.40
N PHE A 204 -11.52 -8.81 -4.20
CA PHE A 204 -12.25 -9.60 -5.19
C PHE A 204 -13.29 -10.51 -4.51
N LEU A 205 -12.89 -11.22 -3.45
CA LEU A 205 -13.78 -12.10 -2.70
C LEU A 205 -14.91 -11.30 -2.03
N ALA A 206 -14.58 -10.19 -1.36
CA ALA A 206 -15.57 -9.33 -0.72
C ALA A 206 -16.64 -8.84 -1.71
N LYS A 207 -16.22 -8.37 -2.88
CA LYS A 207 -17.14 -7.91 -3.93
C LYS A 207 -17.95 -9.03 -4.58
N LEU A 208 -17.41 -10.25 -4.69
CA LEU A 208 -18.19 -11.39 -5.14
C LEU A 208 -19.33 -11.72 -4.16
N PHE A 209 -19.06 -11.65 -2.85
CA PHE A 209 -20.10 -11.81 -1.83
C PHE A 209 -21.13 -10.68 -1.87
N GLU A 210 -20.70 -9.43 -2.07
CA GLU A 210 -21.61 -8.28 -2.23
C GLU A 210 -22.55 -8.43 -3.44
N LEU A 211 -22.09 -9.06 -4.52
CA LEU A 211 -22.93 -9.36 -5.69
C LEU A 211 -23.88 -10.55 -5.48
N GLU A 212 -23.51 -11.52 -4.65
CA GLU A 212 -24.28 -12.76 -4.44
C GLU A 212 -25.25 -12.67 -3.26
N VAL A 213 -24.97 -11.83 -2.26
CA VAL A 213 -25.70 -11.72 -0.99
C VAL A 213 -26.37 -10.34 -0.88
N PRO A 214 -27.70 -10.24 -1.06
CA PRO A 214 -28.43 -8.97 -1.00
C PRO A 214 -28.23 -8.21 0.31
N GLU A 215 -28.19 -8.93 1.43
CA GLU A 215 -28.01 -8.36 2.77
C GLU A 215 -26.66 -7.65 2.92
N ILE A 216 -25.64 -8.06 2.15
CA ILE A 216 -24.33 -7.37 2.08
C ILE A 216 -24.42 -6.11 1.21
N SER A 217 -25.11 -6.19 0.06
CA SER A 217 -25.31 -5.02 -0.82
C SER A 217 -26.14 -3.91 -0.17
N GLU A 218 -27.11 -4.27 0.69
CA GLU A 218 -27.95 -3.35 1.44
C GLU A 218 -27.26 -2.81 2.70
N GLY A 219 -26.11 -3.38 3.08
CA GLY A 219 -25.32 -2.96 4.23
C GLY A 219 -25.83 -3.43 5.59
N ILE A 220 -26.82 -4.33 5.61
CA ILE A 220 -27.33 -5.01 6.82
C ILE A 220 -26.21 -5.89 7.40
N VAL A 221 -25.61 -6.71 6.52
CA VAL A 221 -24.42 -7.51 6.80
C VAL A 221 -23.21 -6.81 6.22
N ARG A 222 -22.16 -6.64 7.03
CA ARG A 222 -20.91 -5.99 6.63
C ARG A 222 -19.78 -7.00 6.63
N VAL A 223 -18.97 -6.97 5.58
CA VAL A 223 -17.70 -7.70 5.52
C VAL A 223 -16.65 -6.90 6.28
N MET A 224 -16.22 -7.44 7.42
CA MET A 224 -15.28 -6.76 8.34
C MET A 224 -13.84 -6.90 7.87
N ASN A 225 -13.44 -8.11 7.47
CA ASN A 225 -12.11 -8.38 6.95
C ASN A 225 -12.08 -9.64 6.07
N VAL A 226 -11.08 -9.75 5.20
CA VAL A 226 -10.86 -10.91 4.33
C VAL A 226 -9.40 -11.32 4.38
N ALA A 227 -9.15 -12.57 4.77
CA ALA A 227 -7.85 -13.20 4.66
C ALA A 227 -7.88 -14.24 3.55
N ARG A 228 -7.00 -14.11 2.55
CA ARG A 228 -7.06 -14.91 1.33
C ARG A 228 -5.71 -15.51 0.94
N GLU A 229 -5.71 -16.81 0.65
CA GLU A 229 -4.66 -17.51 -0.08
C GLU A 229 -5.26 -17.97 -1.43
N PRO A 230 -5.07 -17.19 -2.52
CA PRO A 230 -5.83 -17.35 -3.76
C PRO A 230 -5.72 -18.73 -4.38
N GLY A 231 -6.85 -19.32 -4.76
CA GLY A 231 -6.93 -20.65 -5.37
C GLY A 231 -6.73 -21.82 -4.40
N GLU A 232 -6.64 -21.55 -3.10
CA GLU A 232 -6.57 -22.58 -2.05
C GLU A 232 -7.68 -22.42 -1.02
N ARG A 233 -7.56 -21.39 -0.16
CA ARG A 233 -8.46 -21.17 0.96
C ARG A 233 -8.52 -19.70 1.36
N SER A 234 -9.71 -19.26 1.76
CA SER A 234 -9.96 -17.93 2.28
C SER A 234 -10.84 -17.97 3.52
N LYS A 235 -10.65 -16.99 4.39
CA LYS A 235 -11.55 -16.70 5.51
C LYS A 235 -12.14 -15.30 5.33
N ILE A 236 -13.44 -15.17 5.52
CA ILE A 236 -14.16 -13.90 5.46
C ILE A 236 -14.87 -13.67 6.80
N ALA A 237 -14.64 -12.51 7.40
CA ALA A 237 -15.28 -12.10 8.64
C ALA A 237 -16.51 -11.25 8.33
N VAL A 238 -17.67 -11.64 8.84
CA VAL A 238 -18.95 -10.97 8.60
C VAL A 238 -19.61 -10.57 9.91
N TYR A 239 -20.26 -9.41 9.90
CA TYR A 239 -21.00 -8.86 11.04
C TYR A 239 -22.37 -8.40 10.58
N SER A 240 -23.41 -8.62 11.37
CA SER A 240 -24.74 -8.05 11.10
C SER A 240 -24.97 -6.86 12.02
N SER A 241 -25.46 -5.76 11.45
CA SER A 241 -25.95 -4.61 12.22
C SER A 241 -27.34 -4.85 12.82
N ASP A 242 -28.07 -5.81 12.28
CA ASP A 242 -29.39 -6.23 12.75
C ASP A 242 -29.28 -7.52 13.57
N SER A 243 -29.86 -7.54 14.77
CA SER A 243 -29.87 -8.70 15.66
C SER A 243 -30.75 -9.84 15.16
N ASP A 244 -31.74 -9.55 14.32
CA ASP A 244 -32.65 -10.55 13.76
C ASP A 244 -32.06 -11.28 12.55
N VAL A 245 -30.91 -10.81 12.04
CA VAL A 245 -30.23 -11.36 10.86
C VAL A 245 -28.94 -12.05 11.26
N ASP A 246 -28.86 -13.37 11.03
CA ASP A 246 -27.61 -14.13 11.15
C ASP A 246 -26.69 -13.83 9.95
N PRO A 247 -25.52 -13.17 10.15
CA PRO A 247 -24.63 -12.81 9.06
C PRO A 247 -24.01 -14.04 8.38
N VAL A 248 -23.81 -15.15 9.10
CA VAL A 248 -23.25 -16.39 8.52
C VAL A 248 -24.30 -17.07 7.67
N GLY A 249 -25.50 -17.29 8.22
CA GLY A 249 -26.63 -17.87 7.49
C GLY A 249 -26.99 -17.11 6.23
N ALA A 250 -27.06 -15.77 6.30
CA ALA A 250 -27.31 -14.92 5.14
C ALA A 250 -26.23 -15.09 4.04
N SER A 251 -24.96 -15.14 4.45
CA SER A 251 -23.83 -15.29 3.51
C SER A 251 -23.73 -16.69 2.89
N VAL A 252 -24.14 -17.73 3.62
CA VAL A 252 -24.13 -19.13 3.17
C VAL A 252 -25.31 -19.41 2.23
N GLY A 253 -26.50 -18.90 2.55
CA GLY A 253 -27.73 -19.16 1.83
C GLY A 253 -28.29 -20.58 2.06
N MET A 254 -29.42 -20.90 1.44
CA MET A 254 -30.06 -22.21 1.61
C MET A 254 -29.12 -23.35 1.20
N LYS A 255 -28.78 -24.23 2.15
CA LYS A 255 -27.84 -25.35 1.94
C LYS A 255 -26.48 -24.92 1.34
N GLY A 256 -26.06 -23.69 1.59
CA GLY A 256 -24.78 -23.19 1.06
C GLY A 256 -24.82 -22.71 -0.39
N SER A 257 -26.00 -22.52 -0.99
CA SER A 257 -26.11 -22.17 -2.41
C SER A 257 -25.30 -20.93 -2.79
N ARG A 258 -25.34 -19.86 -1.98
CA ARG A 258 -24.67 -18.58 -2.27
C ARG A 258 -23.15 -18.73 -2.18
N VAL A 259 -22.65 -19.31 -1.08
CA VAL A 259 -21.20 -19.54 -0.94
C VAL A 259 -20.67 -20.47 -2.02
N GLN A 260 -21.43 -21.49 -2.44
CA GLN A 260 -21.02 -22.39 -3.52
C GLN A 260 -20.92 -21.68 -4.88
N SER A 261 -21.82 -20.74 -5.19
CA SER A 261 -21.69 -19.87 -6.39
C SER A 261 -20.35 -19.13 -6.41
N VAL A 262 -19.96 -18.56 -5.26
CA VAL A 262 -18.68 -17.83 -5.13
C VAL A 262 -17.48 -18.79 -5.21
N VAL A 263 -17.55 -19.96 -4.56
CA VAL A 263 -16.51 -21.00 -4.67
C VAL A 263 -16.31 -21.44 -6.14
N GLN A 264 -17.40 -21.57 -6.89
CA GLN A 264 -17.35 -21.95 -8.31
C GLN A 264 -16.69 -20.86 -9.16
N GLU A 265 -16.99 -19.58 -8.90
CA GLU A 265 -16.35 -18.44 -9.57
C GLU A 265 -14.83 -18.38 -9.31
N LEU A 266 -14.41 -18.79 -8.10
CA LEU A 266 -13.01 -18.92 -7.70
C LEU A 266 -12.39 -20.29 -8.01
N ARG A 267 -13.06 -21.08 -8.86
CA ARG A 267 -12.59 -22.38 -9.36
C ARG A 267 -12.21 -23.37 -8.26
N GLY A 268 -12.99 -23.42 -7.18
CA GLY A 268 -12.83 -24.38 -6.09
C GLY A 268 -11.98 -23.91 -4.91
N GLU A 269 -11.68 -22.61 -4.81
CA GLU A 269 -11.11 -22.01 -3.59
C GLU A 269 -12.06 -22.24 -2.39
N LYS A 270 -11.56 -22.83 -1.30
CA LYS A 270 -12.38 -23.11 -0.11
C LYS A 270 -12.61 -21.83 0.69
N ILE A 271 -13.84 -21.53 1.08
CA ILE A 271 -14.17 -20.31 1.80
C ILE A 271 -14.77 -20.66 3.16
N ASP A 272 -14.19 -20.12 4.23
CA ASP A 272 -14.75 -20.15 5.58
C ASP A 272 -15.38 -18.79 5.91
N ILE A 273 -16.67 -18.79 6.26
CA ILE A 273 -17.38 -17.59 6.70
C ILE A 273 -17.40 -17.58 8.23
N ILE A 274 -16.83 -16.53 8.82
CA ILE A 274 -16.56 -16.43 10.25
C ILE A 274 -17.39 -15.27 10.83
N PRO A 275 -18.18 -15.49 11.90
CA PRO A 275 -18.86 -14.41 12.58
C PRO A 275 -17.82 -13.54 13.31
N TYR A 276 -17.81 -12.25 12.98
CA TYR A 276 -17.00 -11.25 13.66
C TYR A 276 -17.50 -11.05 15.10
N ASN A 277 -16.56 -10.82 16.02
CA ASN A 277 -16.87 -10.42 17.39
C ASN A 277 -15.97 -9.26 17.80
N ALA A 278 -16.49 -8.35 18.62
CA ALA A 278 -15.72 -7.25 19.16
C ALA A 278 -14.68 -7.74 20.19
N ASP A 279 -14.97 -8.83 20.90
CA ASP A 279 -14.04 -9.52 21.79
C ASP A 279 -12.98 -10.29 20.95
N PRO A 280 -11.70 -9.87 21.00
CA PRO A 280 -10.64 -10.48 20.20
C PRO A 280 -10.46 -11.96 20.44
N ALA A 281 -10.60 -12.43 21.69
CA ALA A 281 -10.42 -13.84 22.03
C ALA A 281 -11.51 -14.70 21.37
N LYS A 282 -12.78 -14.26 21.47
CA LYS A 282 -13.89 -14.92 20.78
C LYS A 282 -13.73 -14.89 19.26
N PHE A 283 -13.30 -13.77 18.70
CA PHE A 283 -13.13 -13.64 17.26
C PHE A 283 -12.02 -14.57 16.73
N VAL A 284 -10.91 -14.70 17.45
CA VAL A 284 -9.82 -15.62 17.10
C VAL A 284 -10.26 -17.08 17.23
N CYS A 285 -11.00 -17.45 18.29
CA CYS A 285 -11.61 -18.77 18.40
C CYS A 285 -12.51 -19.09 17.21
N ASN A 286 -13.36 -18.15 16.79
CA ASN A 286 -14.19 -18.30 15.60
C ASN A 286 -13.34 -18.47 14.34
N ALA A 287 -12.26 -17.69 14.19
CA ALA A 287 -11.39 -17.74 13.01
C ALA A 287 -10.61 -19.05 12.87
N LEU A 288 -10.31 -19.74 13.98
CA LEU A 288 -9.65 -21.05 14.00
C LEU A 288 -10.58 -22.22 13.68
N SER A 289 -11.90 -22.00 13.63
CA SER A 289 -12.89 -22.98 13.20
C SER A 289 -12.44 -23.69 11.91
N PRO A 290 -12.51 -25.04 11.87
CA PRO A 290 -13.29 -25.94 12.73
C PRO A 290 -12.62 -26.44 14.02
N ALA A 291 -11.39 -26.05 14.33
CA ALA A 291 -10.70 -26.54 15.53
C ALA A 291 -11.32 -25.98 16.81
N LYS A 292 -11.51 -26.84 17.83
CA LYS A 292 -12.02 -26.41 19.14
C LYS A 292 -10.88 -25.92 20.02
N VAL A 293 -11.06 -24.73 20.58
CA VAL A 293 -10.10 -24.09 21.49
C VAL A 293 -10.46 -24.38 22.94
N SER A 294 -9.49 -24.79 23.74
CA SER A 294 -9.65 -25.06 25.17
C SER A 294 -9.41 -23.81 26.02
N LYS A 295 -8.29 -23.10 25.78
CA LYS A 295 -7.91 -21.89 26.53
C LYS A 295 -7.25 -20.87 25.60
N VAL A 296 -7.37 -19.59 25.94
CA VAL A 296 -6.73 -18.47 25.24
C VAL A 296 -6.04 -17.59 26.28
N TYR A 297 -4.75 -17.35 26.07
CA TYR A 297 -3.98 -16.35 26.79
C TYR A 297 -3.73 -15.18 25.86
N LEU A 298 -3.96 -13.96 26.35
CA LEU A 298 -3.99 -12.75 25.56
C LEU A 298 -2.97 -11.77 26.11
N ASN A 299 -2.13 -11.25 25.22
CA ASN A 299 -1.21 -10.15 25.48
C ASN A 299 -1.58 -8.99 24.54
N ASP A 300 -2.26 -7.98 25.09
CA ASP A 300 -2.75 -6.81 24.35
C ASP A 300 -1.62 -5.93 23.81
N GLU A 301 -0.52 -5.78 24.56
CA GLU A 301 0.60 -4.90 24.21
C GLU A 301 1.28 -5.38 22.92
N GLU A 302 1.54 -6.68 22.80
CA GLU A 302 2.21 -7.25 21.64
C GLU A 302 1.26 -7.67 20.50
N LYS A 303 -0.06 -7.53 20.72
CA LYS A 303 -1.11 -8.14 19.89
C LYS A 303 -0.83 -9.62 19.63
N TYR A 304 -0.54 -10.34 20.69
CA TYR A 304 -0.18 -11.75 20.68
C TYR A 304 -1.20 -12.58 21.46
N MET A 305 -1.58 -13.72 20.91
CA MET A 305 -2.43 -14.70 21.58
C MET A 305 -1.79 -16.08 21.54
N GLU A 306 -1.78 -16.73 22.70
CA GLU A 306 -1.41 -18.12 22.84
C GLU A 306 -2.66 -18.96 23.07
N ILE A 307 -2.83 -19.97 22.21
CA ILE A 307 -4.06 -20.75 22.13
C ILE A 307 -3.76 -22.19 22.44
N VAL A 308 -4.49 -22.73 23.42
CA VAL A 308 -4.37 -24.12 23.84
C VAL A 308 -5.51 -24.92 23.24
N VAL A 309 -5.16 -26.02 22.60
CA VAL A 309 -6.09 -26.97 22.00
C VAL A 309 -5.77 -28.39 22.47
N ALA A 310 -6.74 -29.28 22.44
CA ALA A 310 -6.48 -30.70 22.65
C ALA A 310 -5.50 -31.25 21.59
N ASP A 311 -4.72 -32.29 21.94
CA ASP A 311 -3.67 -32.83 21.07
C ASP A 311 -4.20 -33.34 19.71
N ASP A 312 -5.43 -33.86 19.66
CA ASP A 312 -6.10 -34.29 18.43
C ASP A 312 -6.53 -33.10 17.54
N GLN A 313 -6.77 -31.94 18.13
CA GLN A 313 -7.18 -30.70 17.45
C GLN A 313 -5.98 -29.89 16.94
N LEU A 314 -4.76 -30.13 17.45
CA LEU A 314 -3.56 -29.35 17.09
C LEU A 314 -3.31 -29.29 15.58
N SER A 315 -3.38 -30.45 14.91
CA SER A 315 -3.16 -30.55 13.46
C SER A 315 -4.22 -29.77 12.67
N LEU A 316 -5.47 -29.79 13.13
CA LEU A 316 -6.58 -29.07 12.51
C LEU A 316 -6.45 -27.56 12.70
N ALA A 317 -6.06 -27.13 13.90
CA ALA A 317 -5.90 -25.74 14.28
C ALA A 317 -4.76 -25.06 13.48
N ILE A 318 -3.62 -25.74 13.33
CA ILE A 318 -2.51 -25.28 12.51
C ILE A 318 -2.89 -25.32 11.02
N GLY A 319 -3.50 -26.43 10.58
CA GLY A 319 -3.85 -26.71 9.19
C GLY A 319 -2.64 -27.06 8.33
N LYS A 320 -2.90 -27.45 7.07
CA LYS A 320 -1.86 -27.86 6.12
C LYS A 320 -0.83 -26.74 5.94
N ARG A 321 0.43 -26.99 6.29
CA ARG A 321 1.53 -26.00 6.24
C ARG A 321 1.24 -24.69 6.99
N GLY A 322 0.46 -24.75 8.08
CA GLY A 322 0.09 -23.57 8.86
C GLY A 322 -0.93 -22.65 8.18
N GLN A 323 -1.62 -23.13 7.14
CA GLN A 323 -2.57 -22.29 6.38
C GLN A 323 -3.71 -21.77 7.26
N ASN A 324 -4.27 -22.59 8.16
CA ASN A 324 -5.42 -22.17 8.97
C ASN A 324 -5.04 -21.06 9.95
N VAL A 325 -3.96 -21.26 10.72
CA VAL A 325 -3.44 -20.25 11.66
C VAL A 325 -2.98 -18.98 10.95
N ARG A 326 -2.36 -19.08 9.77
CA ARG A 326 -1.93 -17.89 8.99
C ARG A 326 -3.12 -17.08 8.49
N LEU A 327 -4.17 -17.75 8.01
CA LEU A 327 -5.40 -17.07 7.59
C LEU A 327 -6.12 -16.44 8.78
N ALA A 328 -6.21 -17.13 9.92
CA ALA A 328 -6.80 -16.59 11.14
C ALA A 328 -6.04 -15.36 11.66
N SER A 329 -4.70 -15.42 11.65
CA SER A 329 -3.84 -14.31 12.04
C SER A 329 -4.02 -13.10 11.11
N LYS A 330 -4.05 -13.29 9.78
CA LYS A 330 -4.34 -12.21 8.82
C LYS A 330 -5.75 -11.63 8.97
N LEU A 331 -6.74 -12.47 9.29
CA LEU A 331 -8.14 -12.05 9.43
C LEU A 331 -8.38 -11.22 10.68
N THR A 332 -7.76 -11.61 11.78
CA THR A 332 -7.94 -10.95 13.08
C THR A 332 -6.93 -9.83 13.32
N GLY A 333 -5.77 -9.86 12.65
CA GLY A 333 -4.67 -8.93 12.89
C GLY A 333 -3.80 -9.29 14.10
N TRP A 334 -4.05 -10.45 14.74
CA TRP A 334 -3.32 -10.93 15.90
C TRP A 334 -2.25 -11.94 15.53
N LYS A 335 -1.12 -11.94 16.23
CA LYS A 335 -0.15 -13.04 16.18
C LYS A 335 -0.72 -14.19 17.01
N ILE A 336 -0.83 -15.36 16.40
CA ILE A 336 -1.44 -16.53 17.03
C ILE A 336 -0.41 -17.65 17.13
N ASP A 337 -0.13 -18.09 18.35
CA ASP A 337 0.61 -19.33 18.62
C ASP A 337 -0.34 -20.41 19.14
N ILE A 338 -0.16 -21.64 18.68
CA ILE A 338 -1.04 -22.76 19.03
C ILE A 338 -0.22 -23.85 19.69
N LYS A 339 -0.59 -24.21 20.92
CA LYS A 339 0.05 -25.27 21.71
C LYS A 339 -0.98 -26.35 22.08
N SER A 340 -0.53 -27.58 22.22
CA SER A 340 -1.40 -28.64 22.74
C SER A 340 -1.44 -28.63 24.26
N GLU A 341 -2.51 -29.15 24.84
CA GLU A 341 -2.66 -29.33 26.30
C GLU A 341 -1.48 -30.10 26.89
N SER A 342 -1.09 -31.23 26.30
CA SER A 342 0.07 -32.01 26.76
C SER A 342 1.39 -31.21 26.72
N LYS A 343 1.56 -30.33 25.72
CA LYS A 343 2.74 -29.47 25.61
C LYS A 343 2.72 -28.37 26.66
N MET A 344 1.55 -27.80 26.94
CA MET A 344 1.37 -26.79 27.98
C MET A 344 1.62 -27.37 29.37
N GLU A 345 1.13 -28.59 29.63
CA GLU A 345 1.36 -29.27 30.89
C GLU A 345 2.86 -29.52 31.12
N LYS A 346 3.57 -30.05 30.12
CA LYS A 346 5.04 -30.19 30.20
C LYS A 346 5.77 -28.87 30.41
N LEU A 347 5.35 -27.81 29.72
CA LEU A 347 5.94 -26.48 29.90
C LEU A 347 5.70 -25.96 31.33
N SER A 348 4.50 -26.17 31.88
CA SER A 348 4.19 -25.82 33.26
C SER A 348 5.02 -26.62 34.26
N GLU A 349 5.22 -27.93 34.04
CA GLU A 349 6.06 -28.78 34.86
C GLU A 349 7.53 -28.33 34.81
N GLU A 350 8.07 -28.02 33.62
CA GLU A 350 9.42 -27.49 33.46
C GLU A 350 9.60 -26.16 34.19
N VAL A 351 8.62 -25.25 34.12
CA VAL A 351 8.66 -23.98 34.84
C VAL A 351 8.61 -24.20 36.34
N VAL A 352 7.70 -25.05 36.84
CA VAL A 352 7.62 -25.40 38.27
C VAL A 352 8.93 -26.03 38.76
N GLN A 353 9.56 -26.89 37.97
CA GLN A 353 10.88 -27.45 38.29
C GLN A 353 11.97 -26.39 38.34
N ARG A 354 11.99 -25.45 37.39
CA ARG A 354 12.94 -24.33 37.39
C ARG A 354 12.74 -23.43 38.60
N LEU A 355 11.51 -23.05 38.94
CA LEU A 355 11.22 -22.26 40.14
C LEU A 355 11.58 -23.00 41.43
N SER A 356 11.43 -24.33 41.45
CA SER A 356 11.84 -25.17 42.58
C SER A 356 13.36 -25.25 42.78
N THR A 357 14.17 -24.80 41.81
CA THR A 357 15.63 -24.66 42.03
C THR A 357 15.98 -23.49 42.94
N ILE A 358 15.06 -22.54 43.13
CA ILE A 358 15.26 -21.39 44.01
C ILE A 358 15.24 -21.87 45.46
N PRO A 359 16.33 -21.64 46.23
CA PRO A 359 16.37 -22.01 47.64
C PRO A 359 15.19 -21.44 48.43
N GLY A 360 14.42 -22.30 49.08
CA GLY A 360 13.23 -21.91 49.85
C GLY A 360 11.90 -22.06 49.11
N ILE A 361 11.93 -22.40 47.82
CA ILE A 361 10.74 -22.69 47.01
C ILE A 361 10.63 -24.21 46.83
N GLY A 362 9.69 -24.83 47.55
CA GLY A 362 9.32 -26.23 47.30
C GLY A 362 8.31 -26.34 46.15
N GLU A 363 8.09 -27.55 45.65
CA GLU A 363 7.18 -27.83 44.50
C GLU A 363 5.78 -27.22 44.68
N ILE A 364 5.22 -27.27 45.89
CA ILE A 364 3.90 -26.68 46.20
C ILE A 364 3.95 -25.15 46.05
N ILE A 365 5.00 -24.50 46.54
CA ILE A 365 5.16 -23.05 46.45
C ILE A 365 5.44 -22.64 45.01
N ALA A 366 6.27 -23.39 44.28
CA ALA A 366 6.54 -23.16 42.86
C ALA A 366 5.27 -23.25 42.00
N ARG A 367 4.35 -24.17 42.33
CA ARG A 367 3.07 -24.27 41.63
C ARG A 367 2.13 -23.10 41.93
N VAL A 368 2.08 -22.68 43.19
CA VAL A 368 1.32 -21.47 43.58
C VAL A 368 1.88 -20.23 42.89
N LEU A 369 3.21 -20.08 42.79
CA LEU A 369 3.84 -18.99 42.06
C LEU A 369 3.50 -19.02 40.56
N TYR A 370 3.51 -20.20 39.95
CA TYR A 370 3.12 -20.36 38.54
C TYR A 370 1.66 -19.93 38.29
N ASP A 371 0.74 -20.31 39.19
CA ASP A 371 -0.67 -19.95 39.09
C ASP A 371 -0.91 -18.43 39.30
N GLU A 372 -0.05 -17.76 40.07
CA GLU A 372 -0.04 -16.31 40.28
C GLU A 372 0.72 -15.54 39.16
N GLY A 373 1.24 -16.23 38.15
CA GLY A 373 1.82 -15.62 36.95
C GLY A 373 3.34 -15.49 36.92
N PHE A 374 4.06 -16.11 37.86
CA PHE A 374 5.53 -16.16 37.83
C PHE A 374 6.00 -17.32 36.96
N TYR A 375 6.62 -17.04 35.82
CA TYR A 375 7.03 -18.03 34.82
C TYR A 375 8.54 -18.22 34.71
N SER A 376 9.32 -17.35 35.33
CA SER A 376 10.79 -17.37 35.29
C SER A 376 11.42 -17.04 36.66
N ILE A 377 12.72 -17.31 36.81
CA ILE A 377 13.47 -16.95 38.03
C ILE A 377 13.62 -15.43 38.09
N GLU A 378 13.71 -14.79 36.93
CA GLU A 378 13.77 -13.36 36.73
C GLU A 378 12.49 -12.69 37.23
N ASP A 379 11.31 -13.23 36.92
CA ASP A 379 10.02 -12.71 37.39
C ASP A 379 9.98 -12.68 38.94
N VAL A 380 10.49 -13.74 39.59
CA VAL A 380 10.57 -13.83 41.06
C VAL A 380 11.62 -12.88 41.64
N ALA A 381 12.70 -12.60 40.91
CA ALA A 381 13.76 -11.68 41.33
C ALA A 381 13.36 -10.20 41.19
N GLU A 382 12.49 -9.89 40.23
CA GLU A 382 11.94 -8.56 39.97
C GLU A 382 10.76 -8.22 40.90
N ALA A 383 10.04 -9.24 41.39
CA ALA A 383 8.94 -9.07 42.33
C ALA A 383 9.33 -8.40 43.66
N ASP A 384 8.37 -7.68 44.25
CA ASP A 384 8.53 -7.16 45.60
C ASP A 384 8.31 -8.27 46.65
N GLY A 385 9.14 -8.29 47.71
CA GLY A 385 9.00 -9.28 48.79
C GLY A 385 7.64 -9.25 49.49
N GLU A 386 7.01 -8.07 49.54
CA GLU A 386 5.63 -7.89 50.01
C GLU A 386 4.59 -8.48 49.05
N GLU A 387 4.82 -8.41 47.75
CA GLU A 387 3.93 -8.96 46.72
C GLU A 387 3.91 -10.48 46.80
N LEU A 388 5.08 -11.13 46.84
CA LEU A 388 5.19 -12.57 47.09
C LEU A 388 4.67 -12.96 48.48
N GLY A 389 4.77 -12.06 49.45
CA GLY A 389 4.26 -12.27 50.81
C GLY A 389 2.74 -12.34 50.91
N ARG A 390 2.01 -11.65 50.01
CA ARG A 390 0.54 -11.68 49.94
C ARG A 390 -0.02 -12.97 49.36
N ILE A 391 0.81 -13.72 48.63
CA ILE A 391 0.45 -15.01 48.06
C ILE A 391 0.26 -16.04 49.19
N CYS A 392 -0.83 -16.80 49.09
CA CYS A 392 -1.24 -17.76 50.11
C CYS A 392 -0.15 -18.82 50.35
N GLY A 393 0.34 -18.93 51.60
CA GLY A 393 1.32 -19.93 52.02
C GLY A 393 2.78 -19.49 52.06
N ILE A 394 3.11 -18.30 51.55
CA ILE A 394 4.48 -17.75 51.55
C ILE A 394 4.70 -16.87 52.79
N GLY A 395 3.97 -15.76 52.93
CA GLY A 395 4.14 -14.78 54.01
C GLY A 395 5.35 -13.86 53.81
N GLU A 396 5.26 -12.60 54.27
CA GLU A 396 6.20 -11.50 53.98
C GLU A 396 7.69 -11.88 54.18
N LYS A 397 8.04 -12.45 55.33
CA LYS A 397 9.43 -12.85 55.64
C LYS A 397 9.99 -13.96 54.75
N LYS A 398 9.13 -14.82 54.17
CA LYS A 398 9.59 -15.83 53.20
C LYS A 398 9.64 -15.23 51.80
N GLY A 399 8.70 -14.35 51.45
CA GLY A 399 8.71 -13.60 50.19
C GLY A 399 10.03 -12.87 49.97
N GLU A 400 10.46 -12.08 50.96
CA GLU A 400 11.77 -11.37 50.89
C GLU A 400 12.96 -12.31 50.68
N LYS A 401 12.98 -13.46 51.38
CA LYS A 401 14.04 -14.46 51.25
C LYS A 401 14.05 -15.16 49.89
N MET A 402 12.87 -15.37 49.31
CA MET A 402 12.72 -15.98 47.98
C MET A 402 13.22 -15.04 46.89
N VAL A 403 12.91 -13.74 46.97
CA VAL A 403 13.45 -12.72 46.05
C VAL A 403 14.98 -12.64 46.17
N GLU A 404 15.52 -12.64 47.39
CA GLU A 404 16.97 -12.61 47.61
C GLU A 404 17.67 -13.87 47.06
N ALA A 405 17.06 -15.04 47.24
CA ALA A 405 17.55 -16.31 46.68
C ALA A 405 17.50 -16.33 45.15
N ALA A 406 16.43 -15.81 44.54
CA ALA A 406 16.29 -15.69 43.08
C ALA A 406 17.35 -14.74 42.49
N ARG A 407 17.55 -13.56 43.11
CA ARG A 407 18.60 -12.59 42.73
C ARG A 407 20.01 -13.20 42.84
N SER A 408 20.25 -13.98 43.88
CA SER A 408 21.53 -14.67 44.09
C SER A 408 21.82 -15.71 43.00
N LEU A 409 20.79 -16.44 42.53
CA LEU A 409 20.93 -17.41 41.44
C LEU A 409 21.19 -16.78 40.08
N ILE A 410 20.61 -15.61 39.81
CA ILE A 410 20.85 -14.83 38.58
C ILE A 410 22.24 -14.15 38.60
N GLY A 411 22.98 -14.22 39.72
CA GLY A 411 24.31 -13.61 39.86
C GLY A 411 24.28 -12.12 40.20
N LEU A 412 23.14 -11.59 40.61
CA LEU A 412 23.01 -10.23 41.16
C LEU A 412 23.48 -10.22 42.62
N THR A 413 24.78 -10.41 42.83
CA THR A 413 25.41 -10.26 44.15
C THR A 413 25.64 -8.77 44.40
N LYS A 414 24.94 -8.18 45.38
CA LYS A 414 25.06 -6.75 45.72
C LYS A 414 26.47 -6.36 46.18
N VAL A 415 27.18 -5.56 45.39
CA VAL A 415 28.04 -4.40 45.76
C VAL A 415 28.12 -3.53 44.48
N SER A 416 27.87 -2.23 44.40
CA SER A 416 28.17 -1.08 45.27
C SER A 416 27.20 0.07 44.93
N GLU A 417 27.15 1.07 45.81
CA GLU A 417 26.53 2.38 45.61
C GLU A 417 26.82 2.96 44.20
N GLY A 418 25.77 3.11 43.40
CA GLY A 418 25.83 3.44 41.96
C GLY A 418 25.47 2.23 41.10
N GLY A 419 24.24 2.01 40.65
CA GLY A 419 23.14 2.93 40.49
C GLY A 419 21.82 2.35 40.97
N LYS A 420 21.03 3.22 41.59
CA LYS A 420 19.60 3.04 41.69
C LYS A 420 19.09 2.83 40.26
N GLN A 421 18.50 1.68 39.95
CA GLN A 421 17.28 1.77 39.15
C GLN A 421 16.23 2.33 40.10
N GLU A 422 16.26 3.66 40.23
CA GLU A 422 15.04 4.39 40.49
C GLU A 422 14.01 3.81 39.52
N ARG A 423 12.78 3.54 40.00
CA ARG A 423 11.61 3.74 39.14
C ARG A 423 11.93 4.96 38.29
N VAL A 424 12.08 4.79 36.98
CA VAL A 424 12.35 5.92 36.08
C VAL A 424 11.32 6.97 36.46
N LYS A 425 11.79 8.03 37.13
CA LYS A 425 10.93 9.17 37.41
C LYS A 425 10.56 9.64 36.01
N ARG A 426 9.26 9.80 35.74
CA ARG A 426 8.75 10.35 34.47
C ARG A 426 9.72 11.44 33.99
N GLY A 427 10.42 11.17 32.88
CA GLY A 427 11.49 12.04 32.36
C GLY A 427 12.89 11.44 32.25
N ASP A 428 13.26 10.36 32.94
CA ASP A 428 14.62 9.80 32.79
C ASP A 428 14.72 8.79 31.61
N ASP A 429 13.68 8.69 30.78
CA ASP A 429 13.69 7.93 29.53
C ASP A 429 14.72 8.47 28.54
N SER A 430 15.23 7.61 27.65
CA SER A 430 16.12 8.05 26.56
C SER A 430 15.38 8.97 25.60
N VAL A 431 16.04 10.04 25.12
CA VAL A 431 15.50 10.96 24.11
C VAL A 431 15.08 10.28 22.80
N GLU A 432 15.51 9.04 22.56
CA GLU A 432 15.05 8.20 21.45
C GLU A 432 13.58 7.77 21.55
N ARG A 433 13.02 7.75 22.76
CA ARG A 433 11.62 7.40 23.00
C ARG A 433 10.67 8.56 22.75
N LEU A 434 11.16 9.78 22.58
CA LEU A 434 10.31 10.96 22.39
C LEU A 434 9.60 10.92 21.03
N PRO A 435 8.27 11.07 21.01
CA PRO A 435 7.52 11.11 19.76
C PRO A 435 7.97 12.31 18.90
N GLY A 436 8.36 12.03 17.65
CA GLY A 436 8.84 13.06 16.71
C GLY A 436 10.36 13.28 16.70
N VAL A 437 11.13 12.61 17.58
CA VAL A 437 12.61 12.62 17.53
C VAL A 437 13.11 11.48 16.66
N GLY A 438 13.62 11.80 15.47
CA GLY A 438 14.23 10.80 14.58
C GLY A 438 15.61 10.36 15.08
N LYS A 439 16.05 9.15 14.71
CA LYS A 439 17.35 8.55 15.13
C LYS A 439 18.55 9.50 15.02
N LYS A 440 18.65 10.26 13.92
CA LYS A 440 19.74 11.23 13.71
C LYS A 440 19.72 12.39 14.71
N THR A 441 18.53 12.86 15.10
CA THR A 441 18.37 13.93 16.09
C THR A 441 18.62 13.39 17.49
N ALA A 442 18.22 12.16 17.79
CA ALA A 442 18.50 11.52 19.07
C ALA A 442 20.00 11.32 19.31
N THR A 443 20.75 10.81 18.31
CA THR A 443 22.21 10.65 18.42
C THR A 443 22.91 12.01 18.62
N LEU A 444 22.49 13.05 17.90
CA LEU A 444 23.03 14.41 18.07
C LEU A 444 22.79 14.97 19.48
N LEU A 445 21.60 14.74 20.04
CA LEU A 445 21.25 15.18 21.39
C LEU A 445 22.08 14.43 22.45
N GLN A 446 22.24 13.11 22.28
CA GLN A 446 23.08 12.27 23.16
C GLN A 446 24.55 12.69 23.14
N GLU A 447 25.12 12.93 21.95
CA GLU A 447 26.50 13.42 21.79
C GLU A 447 26.71 14.81 22.39
N SER A 448 25.64 15.62 22.45
CA SER A 448 25.65 16.96 23.04
C SER A 448 25.35 16.98 24.55
N GLY A 449 25.24 15.82 25.20
CA GLY A 449 25.03 15.70 26.64
C GLY A 449 23.57 15.69 27.09
N TYR A 450 22.60 15.62 26.17
CA TYR A 450 21.16 15.50 26.45
C TYR A 450 20.71 14.05 26.22
N ALA A 451 21.08 13.17 27.14
CA ALA A 451 20.83 11.73 26.99
C ALA A 451 19.40 11.33 27.44
N SER A 452 18.82 12.06 28.40
CA SER A 452 17.48 11.79 28.93
C SER A 452 16.44 12.86 28.57
N VAL A 453 15.16 12.49 28.61
CA VAL A 453 14.02 13.41 28.40
C VAL A 453 14.06 14.57 29.41
N ARG A 454 14.55 14.33 30.61
CA ARG A 454 14.71 15.31 31.67
C ARG A 454 15.85 16.27 31.40
N ASP A 455 16.97 15.80 30.86
CA ASP A 455 18.06 16.67 30.40
C ASP A 455 17.55 17.62 29.31
N LEU A 456 16.69 17.11 28.42
CA LEU A 456 16.07 17.90 27.37
C LEU A 456 15.03 18.89 27.91
N PHE A 457 14.21 18.49 28.88
CA PHE A 457 13.24 19.36 29.55
C PHE A 457 13.91 20.50 30.33
N GLN A 458 15.06 20.23 30.94
CA GLN A 458 15.83 21.22 31.72
C GLN A 458 16.79 22.05 30.86
N ALA A 459 16.87 21.78 29.56
CA ALA A 459 17.77 22.47 28.66
C ALA A 459 17.36 23.93 28.41
N ASP A 460 18.34 24.81 28.29
CA ASP A 460 18.13 26.19 27.86
C ASP A 460 17.91 26.24 26.34
N ILE A 461 16.83 26.92 25.91
CA ILE A 461 16.47 27.07 24.49
C ILE A 461 17.62 27.70 23.68
N GLY A 462 18.35 28.66 24.28
CA GLY A 462 19.47 29.35 23.65
C GLY A 462 20.62 28.40 23.34
N ILE A 463 20.96 27.49 24.27
CA ILE A 463 22.01 26.49 24.08
C ILE A 463 21.56 25.42 23.08
N LEU A 464 20.32 24.94 23.19
CA LEU A 464 19.81 23.88 22.33
C LEU A 464 19.68 24.33 20.85
N SER A 465 19.38 25.62 20.64
CA SER A 465 19.29 26.21 19.29
C SER A 465 20.63 26.42 18.58
N GLN A 466 21.75 26.23 19.28
CA GLN A 466 23.10 26.27 18.69
C GLN A 466 23.51 24.91 18.12
N LEU A 467 22.75 23.85 18.38
CA LEU A 467 23.02 22.52 17.84
C LEU A 467 22.72 22.46 16.32
N PRO A 468 23.57 21.78 15.53
CA PRO A 468 23.41 21.73 14.09
C PRO A 468 22.07 21.09 13.68
N GLY A 469 21.22 21.84 12.99
CA GLY A 469 19.91 21.36 12.53
C GLY A 469 18.78 21.44 13.57
N VAL A 470 19.00 22.17 14.67
CA VAL A 470 18.00 22.51 15.68
C VAL A 470 17.72 24.02 15.66
N SER A 471 16.62 24.44 15.05
CA SER A 471 16.19 25.85 15.11
C SER A 471 15.57 26.17 16.48
N ARG A 472 15.48 27.45 16.84
CA ARG A 472 14.84 27.90 18.09
C ARG A 472 13.41 27.33 18.28
N LYS A 473 12.61 27.34 17.21
CA LYS A 473 11.25 26.76 17.21
C LYS A 473 11.28 25.24 17.42
N LYS A 474 12.30 24.56 16.90
CA LYS A 474 12.48 23.11 17.08
C LYS A 474 12.97 22.78 18.49
N ALA A 475 13.83 23.62 19.09
CA ALA A 475 14.25 23.50 20.48
C ALA A 475 13.06 23.68 21.44
N GLU A 476 12.24 24.70 21.25
CA GLU A 476 11.00 24.91 22.00
C GLU A 476 10.05 23.70 21.88
N GLY A 477 9.89 23.18 20.66
CA GLY A 477 9.10 21.98 20.42
C GLY A 477 9.64 20.74 21.15
N LEU A 478 10.96 20.51 21.12
CA LEU A 478 11.61 19.39 21.81
C LEU A 478 11.44 19.46 23.33
N ILE A 479 11.57 20.65 23.93
CA ILE A 479 11.36 20.87 25.37
C ILE A 479 9.89 20.66 25.72
N GLN A 480 8.96 21.15 24.88
CA GLN A 480 7.53 20.96 25.12
C GLN A 480 7.13 19.48 25.00
N THR A 481 7.64 18.75 24.00
CA THR A 481 7.40 17.31 23.86
C THR A 481 8.02 16.53 25.03
N ALA A 482 9.19 16.93 25.52
CA ALA A 482 9.79 16.35 26.72
C ALA A 482 8.92 16.59 27.96
N LYS A 483 8.35 17.80 28.10
CA LYS A 483 7.42 18.13 29.17
C LYS A 483 6.13 17.32 29.09
N ASP A 484 5.52 17.24 27.91
CA ASP A 484 4.28 16.51 27.69
C ASP A 484 4.49 15.02 28.00
N TYR A 485 5.61 14.44 27.54
CA TYR A 485 6.02 13.06 27.82
C TYR A 485 6.21 12.79 29.33
N ILE A 486 6.79 13.74 30.06
CA ILE A 486 6.91 13.67 31.53
C ILE A 486 5.52 13.70 32.19
N ASP A 487 4.60 14.53 31.69
CA ASP A 487 3.27 14.72 32.29
C ASP A 487 2.30 13.57 31.96
N THR A 488 2.38 12.97 30.77
CA THR A 488 1.46 11.91 30.30
C THR A 488 2.03 10.50 30.43
N GLY A 489 3.35 10.31 30.33
CA GLY A 489 3.99 8.99 30.33
C GLY A 489 3.78 8.15 29.07
N GLU A 490 3.27 8.76 27.99
CA GLU A 490 3.09 8.17 26.65
C GLU A 490 3.84 8.98 25.59
#